data_AF-A0A167AYT1-F1
#
_entry.id   AF-A0A167AYT1-F1
#
_cell.length_a   1.000
_cell.length_b   1.000
_cell.length_c   1.000
_cell.angle_alpha   90.00
_cell.angle_beta   90.00
_cell.angle_gamma   90.00
#
_symmetry.space_group_name_H-M   'P 1'
#
loop_
_entity.id
_entity.type
_entity.pdbx_description
1 polymer ?
#
loop_
_entity_poly.entity_id
_entity_poly.type
_entity_poly.pdbx_seq_one_letter_code
_entity_poly.pdbx_strand_id
1 'polypeptide(L)'
;MSDQHPSQDQAHEPDDGKPTLWQTIHSILAGLLGVQSSKNRERDFTKGDAGNFIGVYVVLVLALVIGMVVTVNLVLDAAAK
;
A
#
# COMPACT_ATOMS: atom_id res chain seq x y z
N MET A 1 -30.07 -34.79 29.50
CA MET A 1 -28.77 -34.16 29.20
C MET A 1 -28.98 -33.20 28.05
N SER A 2 -29.03 -31.91 28.34
CA SER A 2 -29.06 -30.86 27.31
C SER A 2 -27.62 -30.47 27.07
N ASP A 3 -26.96 -31.19 26.16
CA ASP A 3 -25.56 -30.96 25.87
C ASP A 3 -25.44 -29.67 25.05
N GLN A 4 -24.86 -28.71 25.76
CA GLN A 4 -24.28 -27.44 25.36
C GLN A 4 -23.85 -27.40 23.89
N HIS A 5 -24.24 -26.33 23.22
CA HIS A 5 -23.64 -25.85 21.98
C HIS A 5 -22.62 -24.77 22.37
N PRO A 6 -21.31 -25.04 22.41
CA PRO A 6 -20.34 -23.99 22.58
C PRO A 6 -19.74 -23.58 21.22
N SER A 7 -19.59 -22.27 21.08
CA SER A 7 -18.56 -21.61 20.27
C SER A 7 -18.79 -21.56 18.76
N GLN A 8 -19.65 -20.62 18.35
CA GLN A 8 -19.34 -19.86 17.14
C GLN A 8 -18.19 -18.89 17.46
N ASP A 9 -16.97 -19.42 17.46
CA ASP A 9 -15.77 -18.61 17.23
C ASP A 9 -15.81 -18.17 15.77
N GLN A 10 -16.40 -17.00 15.53
CA GLN A 10 -16.23 -16.28 14.28
C GLN A 10 -14.78 -15.82 14.18
N ALA A 11 -13.88 -16.75 13.86
CA ALA A 11 -12.61 -16.43 13.27
C ALA A 11 -12.91 -15.74 11.95
N HIS A 12 -12.77 -14.43 11.94
CA HIS A 12 -12.79 -13.59 10.74
C HIS A 12 -11.76 -14.18 9.77
N GLU A 13 -12.22 -14.98 8.80
CA GLU A 13 -11.36 -15.46 7.73
C GLU A 13 -10.75 -14.23 7.05
N PRO A 14 -9.42 -14.13 6.97
CA PRO A 14 -8.79 -13.00 6.31
C PRO A 14 -9.10 -13.12 4.82
N ASP A 15 -10.06 -12.30 4.37
CA ASP A 15 -10.47 -12.02 2.98
C ASP A 15 -9.48 -12.55 1.93
N ASP A 16 -9.90 -13.60 1.23
CA ASP A 16 -9.13 -14.27 0.18
C ASP A 16 -9.03 -13.43 -1.12
N GLY A 17 -9.54 -12.20 -1.11
CA GLY A 17 -9.56 -11.27 -2.24
C GLY A 17 -8.21 -10.68 -2.65
N LYS A 18 -8.21 -10.06 -3.84
CA LYS A 18 -7.09 -9.29 -4.40
C LYS A 18 -6.68 -8.18 -3.42
N PRO A 19 -5.37 -7.86 -3.29
CA PRO A 19 -4.92 -6.78 -2.43
C PRO A 19 -5.64 -5.47 -2.78
N THR A 20 -6.19 -4.81 -1.76
CA THR A 20 -6.82 -3.51 -1.94
C THR A 20 -5.76 -2.45 -2.24
N LEU A 21 -6.15 -1.36 -2.91
CA LEU A 21 -5.24 -0.24 -3.24
C LEU A 21 -4.52 0.28 -1.99
N TRP A 22 -5.21 0.34 -0.85
CA TRP A 22 -4.62 0.75 0.42
C TRP A 22 -3.54 -0.21 0.92
N GLN A 23 -3.76 -1.52 0.79
CA GLN A 23 -2.77 -2.53 1.16
C GLN A 23 -1.53 -2.45 0.26
N THR A 24 -1.71 -2.17 -1.04
CA THR A 24 -0.61 -1.96 -1.98
C THR A 24 0.22 -0.73 -1.60
N ILE A 25 -0.43 0.41 -1.31
CA ILE A 25 0.26 1.63 -0.85
C ILE A 25 1.08 1.34 0.42
N HIS A 26 0.46 0.70 1.42
CA HIS A 26 1.14 0.37 2.67
C HIS A 26 2.36 -0.53 2.46
N SER A 27 2.26 -1.48 1.52
CA SER A 27 3.35 -2.42 1.25
C SER A 27 4.49 -1.76 0.48
N ILE A 28 4.19 -0.81 -0.42
CA ILE A 28 5.19 0.03 -1.08
C ILE A 28 5.91 0.90 -0.05
N LEU A 29 5.19 1.55 0.86
CA LEU A 29 5.79 2.36 1.93
C LEU A 29 6.67 1.52 2.88
N ALA A 30 6.19 0.33 3.27
CA ALA A 30 6.99 -0.59 4.07
C ALA A 30 8.25 -1.06 3.34
N GLY A 31 8.17 -1.28 2.02
CA GLY A 31 9.32 -1.56 1.15
C GLY A 31 10.32 -0.41 1.09
N LEU A 32 9.84 0.83 0.93
CA LEU A 32 10.70 2.03 0.89
C LEU A 32 11.44 2.27 2.21
N LEU A 33 10.79 1.99 3.34
CA LEU A 33 11.38 2.09 4.67
C LEU A 33 12.21 0.85 5.05
N GLY A 34 12.23 -0.20 4.23
CA GLY A 34 12.92 -1.46 4.49
C GLY A 34 12.27 -2.37 5.55
N VAL A 35 11.08 -2.03 6.04
CA VAL A 35 10.33 -2.78 7.08
C VAL A 35 9.31 -3.76 6.48
N GLN A 36 9.50 -4.16 5.22
CA GLN A 36 8.58 -5.06 4.53
C GLN A 36 8.62 -6.47 5.13
N SER A 37 7.47 -6.94 5.62
CA SER A 37 7.30 -8.32 6.11
C SER A 37 7.21 -9.33 4.96
N SER A 38 7.67 -10.57 5.20
CA SER A 38 7.54 -11.69 4.26
C SER A 38 6.08 -11.97 3.89
N LYS A 39 5.14 -11.80 4.83
CA LYS A 39 3.70 -11.99 4.60
C LYS A 39 3.13 -10.97 3.62
N ASN A 40 3.50 -9.68 3.74
CA ASN A 40 3.10 -8.66 2.78
C ASN A 40 3.67 -8.98 1.40
N ARG A 41 4.94 -9.36 1.36
CA ARG A 41 5.63 -9.74 0.12
C ARG A 41 4.94 -10.91 -0.58
N GLU A 42 4.68 -11.99 0.15
CA GLU A 42 4.01 -13.18 -0.38
C GLU A 42 2.61 -12.86 -0.89
N ARG A 43 1.80 -12.11 -0.13
CA ARG A 43 0.48 -11.66 -0.59
C ARG A 43 0.58 -10.81 -1.87
N ASP A 44 1.52 -9.87 -1.92
CA ASP A 44 1.70 -8.97 -3.05
C ASP A 44 2.14 -9.70 -4.33
N PHE A 45 2.94 -10.78 -4.21
CA PHE A 45 3.40 -11.58 -5.35
C PHE A 45 2.47 -12.74 -5.74
N THR A 46 1.68 -13.27 -4.81
CA THR A 46 0.77 -14.41 -5.09
C THR A 46 -0.65 -13.97 -5.45
N LYS A 47 -1.12 -12.87 -4.85
CA LYS A 47 -2.50 -12.38 -5.02
C LYS A 47 -2.58 -11.02 -5.74
N GLY A 48 -1.45 -10.35 -5.92
CA GLY A 48 -1.40 -9.04 -6.55
C GLY A 48 -1.50 -9.08 -8.08
N ASP A 49 -2.27 -8.16 -8.66
CA ASP A 49 -2.28 -7.90 -10.10
C ASP A 49 -1.16 -6.90 -10.43
N ALA A 50 -0.27 -7.24 -11.37
CA ALA A 50 0.84 -6.39 -11.80
C ALA A 50 0.36 -4.99 -12.24
N GLY A 51 -0.84 -4.88 -12.83
CA GLY A 51 -1.41 -3.61 -13.24
C GLY A 51 -1.64 -2.63 -12.07
N ASN A 52 -2.03 -3.15 -10.90
CA ASN A 52 -2.27 -2.32 -9.72
C ASN A 52 -0.97 -1.72 -9.17
N PHE A 53 0.11 -2.50 -9.16
CA PHE A 53 1.43 -2.01 -8.75
C PHE A 53 1.97 -0.95 -9.72
N ILE A 54 1.83 -1.18 -11.03
CA ILE A 54 2.25 -0.21 -12.05
C ILE A 54 1.44 1.09 -11.90
N GLY A 55 0.11 1.00 -11.75
CA GLY A 55 -0.75 2.17 -11.57
C GLY A 55 -0.36 3.00 -10.35
N VAL A 56 -0.17 2.37 -9.19
CA VAL A 56 0.27 3.06 -7.98
C VAL A 56 1.66 3.69 -8.16
N TYR A 57 2.58 2.99 -8.82
CA TYR A 57 3.93 3.51 -9.08
C TYR A 57 3.91 4.73 -10.01
N VAL A 58 3.13 4.69 -11.09
CA VAL A 58 2.98 5.83 -12.01
C VAL A 58 2.45 7.05 -11.27
N VAL A 59 1.42 6.90 -10.45
CA VAL A 59 0.87 8.00 -9.63
C VAL A 59 1.93 8.56 -8.68
N LEU A 60 2.70 7.68 -8.02
CA LEU A 60 3.76 8.09 -7.11
C LEU A 60 4.87 8.88 -7.81
N VAL A 61 5.31 8.43 -8.99
CA VAL A 61 6.33 9.12 -9.79
C VAL A 61 5.82 10.48 -10.26
N LEU A 62 4.58 10.56 -10.75
CA LEU A 62 3.98 11.83 -11.16
C LEU A 62 3.91 12.82 -9.99
N ALA A 63 3.49 12.35 -8.82
CA ALA A 63 3.44 13.18 -7.61
C ALA A 63 4.84 13.71 -7.23
N LEU A 64 5.89 12.87 -7.35
CA LEU A 64 7.27 13.27 -7.08
C LEU A 64 7.77 14.33 -8.08
N VAL A 65 7.51 14.17 -9.37
CA VAL A 65 7.89 15.15 -10.40
C VAL A 65 7.18 16.49 -10.18
N ILE A 66 5.87 16.46 -9.90
CA ILE A 66 5.10 17.67 -9.58
C ILE A 66 5.68 18.35 -8.33
N GLY A 67 5.96 17.57 -7.28
CA GLY A 67 6.59 18.05 -6.07
C GLY A 67 7.92 18.76 -6.36
N MET A 68 8.80 18.14 -7.16
CA MET A 68 10.07 18.74 -7.57
C MET A 68 9.86 20.08 -8.29
N VAL A 69 8.95 20.14 -9.27
CA VAL A 69 8.65 21.37 -10.02
C VAL A 69 8.15 22.48 -9.08
N VAL A 70 7.23 22.15 -8.17
CA VAL A 70 6.73 23.10 -7.16
C VAL A 70 7.87 23.59 -6.27
N THR A 71 8.70 22.69 -5.74
CA THR A 71 9.84 23.05 -4.91
C THR A 71 10.81 23.98 -5.65
N VAL A 72 11.17 23.68 -6.89
CA VAL A 72 12.06 24.53 -7.70
C VAL A 72 11.45 25.92 -7.90
N ASN A 73 10.16 26.00 -8.25
CA ASN A 73 9.49 27.28 -8.41
C ASN A 73 9.44 28.10 -7.11
N LEU A 74 9.20 27.45 -5.97
CA LEU A 74 9.24 28.11 -4.66
C LEU A 74 10.63 28.65 -4.34
N VAL A 75 11.68 27.88 -4.64
CA VAL A 75 13.07 28.30 -4.42
C VAL A 75 13.43 29.48 -5.33
N LEU A 76 13.04 29.44 -6.60
CA LEU A 76 13.29 30.53 -7.54
C LEU A 76 12.56 31.82 -7.12
N ASP A 77 11.30 31.73 -6.70
CA ASP A 77 10.55 32.88 -6.18
C ASP A 77 11.16 33.45 -4.89
N ALA A 78 11.61 32.57 -3.99
CA ALA A 78 12.27 32.99 -2.76
C ALA A 78 13.63 33.66 -3.02
N ALA A 79 14.39 33.19 -4.02
CA ALA A 79 15.70 33.74 -4.37
C ALA A 79 15.62 35.04 -5.21
N ALA A 80 14.47 35.31 -5.85
CA ALA A 80 14.22 36.54 -6.60
C ALA A 80 13.81 37.73 -5.71
N LYS A 81 13.53 37.49 -4.43
CA LYS A 81 13.26 38.49 -3.39
C LYS A 81 14.53 38.90 -2.66
#